data_AF-A0A2G5TIA7-F1
#
_entry.id   AF-A0A2G5TIA7-F1
#
_cell.length_a   1.000
_cell.length_b   1.000
_cell.length_c   1.000
_cell.angle_alpha   90.00
_cell.angle_beta   90.00
_cell.angle_gamma   90.00
#
_symmetry.space_group_name_H-M   'P 1'
#
loop_
_entity.id
_entity.type
_entity.pdbx_description
1 polymer ?
#
loop_
_entity_poly.entity_id
_entity_poly.type
_entity_poly.pdbx_seq_one_letter_code
_entity_poly.pdbx_strand_id
1 'polypeptide(L)'
;MLFTNFVEYIYTFYLLLRFRAMHSNLHILLLLYGGQYFFSMISRLFQVYFQFNGSESLDDATFDSLLYTANYTRTICLFIAFNMLPFLVFERCFATCFAGTYETDRHFWIPLTLISVMMPVCVLSAIAYINNWFPIYAHCILLIVLNIGGSLLLIIVTKCNIRLHNSYSTLEHHGLYSLSERFQVSENIKTCQWLSRIQGSILFFNVACVSILILEHISTNEKLIIMANVSFNILCTIYAAVTPIVVIIYTPEWTRETIRLWHLISPQSNCDHLDLRTTFGEEMSYSDKNIESKVYFDQLQRNLTKQAMEKSRKKQQRSPSWNNEEHEIFL
;
A
#
# COMPACT_ATOMS: atom_id res chain seq x y z
N MET A 1 16.75 -13.22 -14.87
CA MET A 1 16.36 -12.59 -13.59
C MET A 1 16.24 -11.07 -13.70
N LEU A 2 17.28 -10.32 -14.09
CA LEU A 2 17.15 -8.86 -14.26
C LEU A 2 16.03 -8.44 -15.24
N PHE A 3 15.97 -9.07 -16.42
CA PHE A 3 14.92 -8.80 -17.41
C PHE A 3 13.51 -9.15 -16.91
N THR A 4 13.35 -10.30 -16.26
CA THR A 4 12.05 -10.72 -15.70
C THR A 4 11.58 -9.76 -14.62
N ASN A 5 12.47 -9.32 -13.73
CA ASN A 5 12.15 -8.31 -12.72
C ASN A 5 11.77 -6.97 -13.35
N PHE A 6 12.44 -6.58 -14.45
CA PHE A 6 12.11 -5.34 -15.15
C PHE A 6 10.68 -5.37 -15.72
N VAL A 7 10.29 -6.48 -16.35
CA VAL A 7 8.92 -6.70 -16.85
C VAL A 7 7.91 -6.70 -15.69
N GLU A 8 8.23 -7.37 -14.59
CA GLU A 8 7.38 -7.43 -13.39
C GLU A 8 7.14 -6.04 -12.78
N TYR A 9 8.17 -5.20 -12.71
CA TYR A 9 8.02 -3.82 -12.25
C TYR A 9 7.23 -2.95 -13.23
N ILE A 10 7.41 -3.11 -14.54
CA ILE A 10 6.54 -2.42 -15.53
C ILE A 10 5.09 -2.78 -15.26
N TYR A 11 4.79 -4.05 -15.06
CA TYR A 11 3.44 -4.52 -14.79
C TYR A 11 2.88 -3.96 -13.47
N THR A 12 3.67 -4.01 -12.40
CA THR A 12 3.25 -3.49 -11.09
C THR A 12 3.07 -1.97 -11.13
N PHE A 13 3.92 -1.26 -11.87
CA PHE A 13 3.78 0.19 -12.04
C PHE A 13 2.56 0.55 -12.91
N TYR A 14 2.25 -0.27 -13.92
CA TYR A 14 0.99 -0.17 -14.66
C TYR A 14 -0.22 -0.33 -13.73
N LEU A 15 -0.21 -1.35 -12.86
CA LEU A 15 -1.27 -1.55 -11.87
C LEU A 15 -1.40 -0.36 -10.93
N LEU A 16 -0.27 0.17 -10.46
CA LEU A 16 -0.22 1.35 -9.59
C LEU A 16 -0.80 2.58 -10.30
N LEU A 17 -0.47 2.84 -11.56
CA LEU A 17 -1.01 3.97 -12.31
C LEU A 17 -2.50 3.82 -12.64
N ARG A 18 -2.95 2.61 -12.97
CA ARG A 18 -4.29 2.35 -13.48
C ARG A 18 -5.33 2.13 -12.38
N PHE A 19 -4.96 1.45 -11.30
CA PHE A 19 -5.87 1.03 -10.25
C PHE A 19 -5.51 1.70 -8.93
N ARG A 20 -6.22 2.79 -8.63
CA ARG A 20 -6.14 3.48 -7.34
C ARG A 20 -6.86 2.69 -6.26
N ALA A 21 -6.18 1.65 -5.78
CA ALA A 21 -6.66 0.80 -4.69
C ALA A 21 -6.41 1.41 -3.29
N MET A 22 -5.63 2.49 -3.21
CA MET A 22 -5.19 3.09 -1.95
C MET A 22 -5.50 4.58 -1.90
N HIS A 23 -5.58 5.14 -0.69
CA HIS A 23 -5.72 6.58 -0.47
C HIS A 23 -4.69 7.39 -1.27
N SER A 24 -5.11 8.56 -1.75
CA SER A 24 -4.33 9.40 -2.68
C SER A 24 -2.94 9.74 -2.16
N ASN A 25 -2.77 9.99 -0.85
CA ASN A 25 -1.48 10.40 -0.28
C ASN A 25 -0.49 9.23 -0.20
N LEU A 26 -0.95 8.06 0.24
CA LEU A 26 -0.16 6.83 0.22
C LEU A 26 0.20 6.42 -1.21
N HIS A 27 -0.72 6.61 -2.15
CA HIS A 27 -0.50 6.34 -3.58
C HIS A 27 0.65 7.16 -4.16
N ILE A 28 0.74 8.45 -3.82
CA ILE A 28 1.84 9.33 -4.25
C ILE A 28 3.19 8.83 -3.73
N LEU A 29 3.26 8.41 -2.46
CA LEU A 29 4.48 7.84 -1.88
C LEU A 29 4.89 6.52 -2.56
N LEU A 30 3.92 5.67 -2.86
CA LEU A 30 4.16 4.41 -3.59
C LEU A 30 4.59 4.63 -5.04
N LEU A 31 4.13 5.69 -5.69
CA LEU A 31 4.59 6.06 -7.04
C LEU A 31 6.08 6.42 -7.05
N LEU A 32 6.54 7.19 -6.07
CA LEU A 32 7.96 7.51 -5.93
C LEU A 32 8.80 6.24 -5.72
N TYR A 33 8.30 5.30 -4.92
CA TYR A 33 8.97 4.04 -4.65
C TYR A 33 8.98 3.07 -5.83
N GLY A 34 7.86 2.96 -6.56
CA GLY A 34 7.84 2.25 -7.83
C GLY A 34 8.84 2.85 -8.82
N GLY A 35 8.89 4.19 -8.87
CA GLY A 35 9.81 4.95 -9.72
C GLY A 35 11.30 4.65 -9.45
N GLN A 36 11.73 4.66 -8.18
CA GLN A 36 13.16 4.45 -7.86
C GLN A 36 13.68 3.07 -8.29
N TYR A 37 12.82 2.04 -8.30
CA TYR A 37 13.23 0.71 -8.75
C TYR A 37 13.64 0.68 -10.22
N PHE A 38 12.96 1.45 -11.08
CA PHE A 38 13.36 1.56 -12.49
C PHE A 38 14.78 2.14 -12.62
N PHE A 39 15.06 3.23 -11.91
CA PHE A 39 16.37 3.86 -11.93
C PHE A 39 17.47 2.94 -11.36
N SER A 40 17.19 2.21 -10.29
CA SER A 40 18.09 1.19 -9.72
C SER A 40 18.38 0.07 -10.72
N MET A 41 17.35 -0.46 -11.39
CA MET A 41 17.48 -1.56 -12.34
C MET A 41 18.23 -1.14 -13.60
N ILE A 42 17.94 0.04 -14.15
CA ILE A 42 18.70 0.61 -15.28
C ILE A 42 20.17 0.77 -14.89
N SER A 43 20.45 1.35 -13.73
CA SER A 43 21.82 1.51 -13.22
C SER A 43 22.54 0.16 -13.07
N ARG A 44 21.82 -0.88 -12.61
CA ARG A 44 22.38 -2.23 -12.49
C ARG A 44 22.65 -2.87 -13.85
N LEU A 45 21.77 -2.68 -14.84
CA LEU A 45 22.00 -3.15 -16.21
C LEU A 45 23.26 -2.53 -16.80
N PHE A 46 23.46 -1.22 -16.62
CA PHE A 46 24.70 -0.54 -17.00
C PHE A 46 25.92 -1.16 -16.31
N GLN A 47 25.89 -1.30 -14.97
CA GLN A 47 27.01 -1.91 -14.24
C GLN A 47 27.35 -3.32 -14.74
N VAL A 48 26.34 -4.16 -14.97
CA VAL A 48 26.54 -5.53 -15.47
C VAL A 48 27.10 -5.51 -16.88
N TYR A 49 26.56 -4.67 -17.77
CA TYR A 49 27.08 -4.49 -19.12
C TYR A 49 28.57 -4.11 -19.09
N PHE A 50 28.96 -3.15 -18.23
CA PHE A 50 30.35 -2.74 -18.08
C PHE A 50 31.24 -3.81 -17.42
N GLN A 51 30.71 -4.60 -16.49
CA GLN A 51 31.44 -5.73 -15.89
C GLN A 51 31.80 -6.83 -16.91
N PHE A 52 30.98 -7.01 -17.95
CA PHE A 52 31.22 -8.01 -18.99
C PHE A 52 31.97 -7.48 -20.22
N ASN A 53 31.76 -6.21 -20.61
CA ASN A 53 32.31 -5.62 -21.84
C ASN A 53 33.44 -4.60 -21.62
N GLY A 54 33.74 -4.26 -20.37
CA GLY A 54 34.63 -3.15 -20.01
C GLY A 54 36.13 -3.37 -20.21
N SER A 55 36.56 -4.44 -20.88
CA SER A 55 37.99 -4.67 -21.12
C SER A 55 38.53 -4.17 -22.47
N GLU A 56 37.69 -3.72 -23.43
CA GLU A 56 38.18 -3.61 -24.82
C GLU A 56 37.79 -2.37 -25.68
N SER A 57 36.96 -1.40 -25.29
CA SER A 57 36.47 -0.45 -26.34
C SER A 57 35.97 0.97 -26.01
N LEU A 58 36.24 1.57 -24.85
CA LEU A 58 35.85 2.97 -24.58
C LEU A 58 37.00 3.79 -23.98
N ASP A 59 37.04 5.08 -24.31
CA ASP A 59 38.00 6.05 -23.76
C ASP A 59 37.91 6.07 -22.22
N ASP A 60 39.01 5.71 -21.54
CA ASP A 60 39.04 5.33 -20.11
C ASP A 60 38.36 6.35 -19.18
N ALA A 61 38.49 7.65 -19.46
CA ALA A 61 37.93 8.71 -18.62
C ALA A 61 36.39 8.80 -18.68
N THR A 62 35.80 8.60 -19.86
CA THR A 62 34.33 8.61 -20.01
C THR A 62 33.74 7.33 -19.42
N PHE A 63 34.47 6.22 -19.57
CA PHE A 63 34.13 4.93 -19.00
C PHE A 63 34.01 4.97 -17.47
N ASP A 64 35.04 5.50 -16.79
CA ASP A 64 35.07 5.59 -15.33
C ASP A 64 33.97 6.51 -14.77
N SER A 65 33.73 7.65 -15.43
CA SER A 65 32.69 8.61 -15.01
C SER A 65 31.29 8.00 -15.08
N LEU A 66 31.00 7.22 -16.13
CA LEU A 66 29.69 6.60 -16.31
C LEU A 66 29.46 5.47 -15.31
N LEU A 67 30.47 4.63 -15.06
CA LEU A 67 30.40 3.58 -14.05
C LEU A 67 30.22 4.16 -12.64
N TYR A 68 30.96 5.22 -12.32
CA TYR A 68 30.83 5.95 -11.06
C TYR A 68 29.41 6.50 -10.88
N THR A 69 28.86 7.16 -11.91
CA THR A 69 27.50 7.72 -11.89
C THR A 69 26.43 6.64 -11.73
N ALA A 70 26.59 5.49 -12.42
CA ALA A 70 25.68 4.36 -12.28
C ALA A 70 25.72 3.77 -10.86
N ASN A 71 26.89 3.67 -10.24
CA ASN A 71 27.02 3.23 -8.85
C ASN A 71 26.40 4.20 -7.85
N TYR A 72 26.60 5.49 -8.07
CA TYR A 72 26.02 6.54 -7.25
C TYR A 72 24.49 6.52 -7.30
N THR A 73 23.93 6.45 -8.52
CA THR A 73 22.48 6.39 -8.76
C THR A 73 21.88 5.14 -8.11
N ARG A 74 22.49 3.97 -8.32
CA ARG A 74 22.05 2.72 -7.69
C ARG A 74 22.06 2.80 -6.17
N THR A 75 23.11 3.38 -5.58
CA THR A 75 23.24 3.50 -4.12
C THR A 75 22.15 4.40 -3.56
N ILE A 76 21.87 5.56 -4.16
CA ILE A 76 20.76 6.43 -3.75
C ILE A 76 19.43 5.68 -3.79
N CYS A 77 19.14 4.96 -4.88
CA CYS A 77 17.91 4.19 -4.99
C CYS A 77 17.79 3.10 -3.91
N LEU A 78 18.88 2.40 -3.58
CA LEU A 78 18.90 1.43 -2.49
C LEU A 78 18.61 2.08 -1.13
N PHE A 79 19.20 3.26 -0.84
CA PHE A 79 18.90 3.99 0.39
C PHE A 79 17.43 4.43 0.46
N ILE A 80 16.84 4.85 -0.66
CA ILE A 80 15.40 5.16 -0.74
C ILE A 80 14.59 3.89 -0.44
N ALA A 81 14.91 2.76 -1.06
CA ALA A 81 14.19 1.51 -0.84
C ALA A 81 14.27 1.06 0.63
N PHE A 82 15.45 1.12 1.23
CA PHE A 82 15.67 0.69 2.61
C PHE A 82 15.04 1.63 3.67
N ASN A 83 14.85 2.91 3.36
CA ASN A 83 14.28 3.90 4.29
C ASN A 83 12.81 4.25 4.02
N MET A 84 12.18 3.71 2.98
CA MET A 84 10.82 4.08 2.59
C MET A 84 9.77 3.80 3.69
N LEU A 85 9.90 2.65 4.36
CA LEU A 85 8.90 2.14 5.29
C LEU A 85 8.52 3.13 6.41
N PRO A 86 9.48 3.70 7.19
CA PRO A 86 9.18 4.73 8.17
C PRO A 86 8.31 5.88 7.63
N PHE A 87 8.53 6.32 6.39
CA PHE A 87 7.76 7.41 5.79
C PHE A 87 6.32 7.01 5.43
N LEU A 88 6.10 5.76 5.00
CA LEU A 88 4.74 5.24 4.85
C LEU A 88 4.01 5.18 6.19
N VAL A 89 4.70 4.80 7.25
CA VAL A 89 4.11 4.77 8.61
C VAL A 89 3.79 6.17 9.10
N PHE A 90 4.64 7.18 8.83
CA PHE A 90 4.32 8.57 9.16
C PHE A 90 3.08 9.06 8.43
N GLU A 91 2.90 8.71 7.16
CA GLU A 91 1.67 9.03 6.43
C GLU A 91 0.43 8.39 7.08
N ARG A 92 0.53 7.15 7.57
CA ARG A 92 -0.55 6.50 8.36
C ARG A 92 -0.79 7.18 9.71
N CYS A 93 0.23 7.75 10.35
CA CYS A 93 0.08 8.55 11.56
C CYS A 93 -0.79 9.79 11.27
N PHE A 94 -0.47 10.51 10.19
CA PHE A 94 -1.25 11.69 9.78
C PHE A 94 -2.70 11.33 9.42
N ALA A 95 -2.92 10.23 8.71
CA ALA A 95 -4.28 9.73 8.42
C ALA A 95 -5.07 9.45 9.72
N THR A 96 -4.40 9.00 10.77
CA THR A 96 -5.02 8.77 12.09
C THR A 96 -5.32 10.08 12.82
N CYS A 97 -4.38 11.04 12.80
CA CYS A 97 -4.55 12.35 13.46
C CYS A 97 -5.64 13.21 12.79
N PHE A 98 -5.78 13.10 11.47
CA PHE A 98 -6.74 13.86 10.67
C PHE A 98 -7.96 13.03 10.26
N ALA A 99 -8.28 11.96 10.99
CA ALA A 99 -9.34 11.01 10.62
C ALA A 99 -10.73 11.61 10.37
N GLY A 100 -10.99 12.87 10.76
CA GLY A 100 -12.24 13.58 10.45
C GLY A 100 -12.23 14.39 9.15
N THR A 101 -11.05 14.83 8.69
CA THR A 101 -10.90 15.72 7.53
C THR A 101 -10.05 15.12 6.40
N TYR A 102 -9.42 13.96 6.63
CA TYR A 102 -8.39 13.39 5.77
C TYR A 102 -8.83 13.15 4.33
N GLU A 103 -10.09 12.80 4.11
CA GLU A 103 -10.64 12.61 2.76
C GLU A 103 -11.32 13.85 2.19
N THR A 104 -11.84 14.72 3.06
CA THR A 104 -12.55 15.94 2.66
C THR A 104 -11.57 16.95 2.05
N ASP A 105 -10.43 17.13 2.72
CA ASP A 105 -9.29 17.86 2.19
C ASP A 105 -8.26 16.85 1.72
N ARG A 106 -7.82 16.90 0.46
CA ARG A 106 -6.86 15.89 -0.04
C ARG A 106 -5.49 15.92 0.64
N HIS A 107 -5.21 16.95 1.47
CA HIS A 107 -3.98 17.11 2.24
C HIS A 107 -2.68 16.79 1.45
N PHE A 108 -2.59 17.18 0.17
CA PHE A 108 -1.45 16.87 -0.70
C PHE A 108 -0.10 17.37 -0.16
N TRP A 109 -0.12 18.33 0.75
CA TRP A 109 1.07 18.81 1.45
C TRP A 109 1.73 17.74 2.33
N ILE A 110 0.99 16.74 2.82
CA ILE A 110 1.52 15.64 3.65
C ILE A 110 2.53 14.79 2.86
N PRO A 111 2.16 14.12 1.74
CA PRO A 111 3.12 13.34 0.98
C PRO A 111 4.25 14.21 0.41
N LEU A 112 3.96 15.46 0.01
CA LEU A 112 5.00 16.37 -0.48
C LEU A 112 6.06 16.70 0.59
N THR A 113 5.62 16.97 1.81
CA THR A 113 6.52 17.25 2.95
C THR A 113 7.33 16.01 3.30
N LEU A 114 6.69 14.84 3.35
CA LEU A 114 7.39 13.57 3.61
C LEU A 114 8.44 13.28 2.54
N ILE A 115 8.14 13.48 1.26
CA ILE A 115 9.10 13.33 0.16
C ILE A 115 10.24 14.35 0.28
N SER A 116 9.90 15.61 0.57
CA SER A 116 10.87 16.69 0.75
C SER A 116 11.86 16.43 1.88
N VAL A 117 11.48 15.66 2.91
CA VAL A 117 12.37 15.25 4.00
C VAL A 117 13.11 13.95 3.65
N MET A 118 12.41 12.97 3.08
CA MET A 118 12.98 11.66 2.74
C MET A 118 14.11 11.78 1.72
N MET A 119 13.90 12.53 0.64
CA MET A 119 14.86 12.58 -0.48
C MET A 119 16.22 13.13 -0.05
N PRO A 120 16.33 14.27 0.66
CA PRO A 120 17.61 14.74 1.18
C PRO A 120 18.26 13.75 2.17
N VAL A 121 17.48 13.12 3.06
CA VAL A 121 18.02 12.13 4.01
C VAL A 121 18.64 10.94 3.29
N CYS A 122 17.94 10.38 2.30
CA CYS A 122 18.43 9.24 1.52
C CYS A 122 19.65 9.62 0.67
N VAL A 123 19.62 10.78 0.01
CA VAL A 123 20.75 11.27 -0.79
C VAL A 123 21.96 11.49 0.11
N LEU A 124 21.85 12.30 1.18
CA LEU A 124 22.96 12.57 2.09
C LEU A 124 23.51 11.29 2.73
N SER A 125 22.66 10.32 3.05
CA SER A 125 23.10 9.01 3.56
C SER A 125 23.91 8.23 2.53
N ALA A 126 23.50 8.26 1.25
CA ALA A 126 24.26 7.65 0.16
C ALA A 126 25.60 8.35 -0.08
N ILE A 127 25.65 9.69 -0.02
CA ILE A 127 26.88 10.48 -0.13
C ILE A 127 27.85 10.12 0.99
N ALA A 128 27.35 10.08 2.23
CA ALA A 128 28.14 9.74 3.40
C ALA A 128 28.69 8.30 3.32
N TYR A 129 27.91 7.37 2.77
CA TYR A 129 28.33 5.99 2.53
C TYR A 129 29.44 5.90 1.45
N ILE A 130 29.23 6.53 0.29
CA ILE A 130 30.18 6.46 -0.83
C ILE A 130 31.52 7.13 -0.48
N ASN A 131 31.46 8.27 0.21
CA ASN A 131 32.65 9.02 0.63
C ASN A 131 33.24 8.53 1.97
N ASN A 132 32.70 7.45 2.55
CA ASN A 132 33.14 6.87 3.82
C ASN A 132 33.22 7.91 4.97
N TRP A 133 32.26 8.84 5.04
CA TRP A 133 32.20 9.83 6.13
C TRP A 133 31.97 9.17 7.49
N PHE A 134 31.25 8.05 7.49
CA PHE A 134 31.02 7.21 8.65
C PHE A 134 31.39 5.76 8.33
N PRO A 135 31.76 4.97 9.35
CA PRO A 135 32.01 3.56 9.15
C PRO A 135 30.73 2.82 8.74
N ILE A 136 30.88 1.75 7.95
CA ILE A 136 29.76 0.97 7.39
C ILE A 136 28.79 0.50 8.49
N TYR A 137 29.29 0.06 9.65
CA TYR A 137 28.44 -0.37 10.76
C TYR A 137 27.53 0.74 11.30
N ALA A 138 27.92 2.01 11.23
CA ALA A 138 27.07 3.12 11.66
C ALA A 138 25.86 3.28 10.72
N HIS A 139 26.07 3.18 9.40
CA HIS A 139 24.99 3.18 8.42
C HIS A 139 24.05 1.98 8.64
N CYS A 140 24.61 0.79 8.86
CA CYS A 140 23.87 -0.43 9.14
C CYS A 140 22.99 -0.33 10.40
N ILE A 141 23.56 0.14 11.51
CA ILE A 141 22.84 0.31 12.78
C ILE A 141 21.70 1.33 12.61
N LEU A 142 21.98 2.48 12.00
CA LEU A 142 20.97 3.51 11.75
C LEU A 142 19.80 2.95 10.93
N LEU A 143 20.09 2.20 9.87
CA LEU A 143 19.07 1.60 9.02
C LEU A 143 18.18 0.61 9.77
N ILE A 144 18.78 -0.25 10.60
CA ILE A 144 18.04 -1.21 11.42
C ILE A 144 17.16 -0.47 12.44
N VAL A 145 17.72 0.50 13.16
CA VAL A 145 17.00 1.28 14.18
C VAL A 145 15.80 2.01 13.58
N LEU A 146 15.96 2.65 12.42
CA LEU A 146 14.87 3.34 11.73
C LEU A 146 13.76 2.36 11.29
N ASN A 147 14.12 1.19 10.75
CA ASN A 147 13.13 0.21 10.29
C ASN A 147 12.39 -0.47 11.45
N ILE A 148 13.09 -0.80 12.55
CA ILE A 148 12.46 -1.33 13.77
C ILE A 148 11.57 -0.26 14.40
N GLY A 149 12.04 0.97 14.52
CA GLY A 149 11.26 2.11 15.03
C GLY A 149 9.99 2.34 14.22
N GLY A 150 10.09 2.32 12.89
CA GLY A 150 8.93 2.39 11.99
C GLY A 150 7.95 1.23 12.20
N SER A 151 8.45 0.01 12.43
CA SER A 151 7.62 -1.18 12.67
C SER A 151 6.84 -1.06 13.99
N LEU A 152 7.51 -0.61 15.05
CA LEU A 152 6.89 -0.37 16.35
C LEU A 152 5.84 0.74 16.25
N LEU A 153 6.15 1.82 15.54
CA LEU A 153 5.21 2.91 15.30
C LEU A 153 3.96 2.42 14.56
N LEU A 154 4.11 1.55 13.55
CA LEU A 154 2.96 0.99 12.84
C LEU A 154 2.07 0.14 13.76
N ILE A 155 2.65 -0.66 14.65
CA ILE A 155 1.90 -1.43 15.64
C ILE A 155 1.13 -0.50 16.58
N ILE A 156 1.76 0.57 17.05
CA ILE A 156 1.13 1.58 17.91
C ILE A 156 -0.03 2.25 17.18
N VAL A 157 0.18 2.74 15.96
CA VAL A 157 -0.85 3.38 15.14
C VAL A 157 -2.02 2.45 14.87
N THR A 158 -1.75 1.17 14.56
CA THR A 158 -2.79 0.17 14.35
C THR A 158 -3.64 -0.02 15.62
N LYS A 159 -3.00 -0.14 16.78
CA LYS A 159 -3.70 -0.26 18.07
C LYS A 159 -4.50 1.00 18.40
N CYS A 160 -3.96 2.19 18.13
CA CYS A 160 -4.67 3.45 18.31
C CYS A 160 -5.93 3.52 17.44
N ASN A 161 -5.83 3.18 16.15
CA ASN A 161 -6.99 3.16 15.25
C ASN A 161 -8.06 2.13 15.68
N ILE A 162 -7.66 0.94 16.15
CA ILE A 162 -8.61 -0.06 16.66
C ILE A 162 -9.34 0.46 17.91
N ARG A 163 -8.62 1.08 18.85
CA ARG A 163 -9.22 1.70 20.04
C ARG A 163 -10.19 2.81 19.66
N LEU A 164 -9.79 3.66 18.72
CA LEU A 164 -10.60 4.74 18.20
C LEU A 164 -11.89 4.22 17.55
N HIS A 165 -11.79 3.19 16.71
CA HIS A 165 -12.94 2.53 16.10
C HIS A 165 -13.90 1.92 17.12
N ASN A 166 -13.39 1.28 18.17
CA ASN A 166 -14.20 0.72 19.25
C ASN A 166 -14.91 1.83 20.04
N SER A 167 -14.23 2.95 20.32
CA SER A 167 -14.82 4.12 20.97
C SER A 167 -16.01 4.66 20.17
N TYR A 168 -15.87 4.80 18.84
CA TYR A 168 -16.97 5.24 17.98
C TYR A 168 -18.16 4.29 17.97
N SER A 169 -17.89 2.99 18.05
CA SER A 169 -18.93 1.97 18.16
C SER A 169 -19.78 2.14 19.44
N THR A 170 -19.17 2.59 20.54
CA THR A 170 -19.88 2.85 21.81
C THR A 170 -20.62 4.20 21.83
N LEU A 171 -20.07 5.22 21.16
CA LEU A 171 -20.64 6.57 21.08
C LEU A 171 -21.80 6.68 20.08
N GLU A 172 -21.92 5.76 19.13
CA GLU A 172 -23.05 5.67 18.19
C GLU A 172 -24.39 5.53 18.92
N HIS A 173 -24.40 4.80 20.04
CA HIS A 173 -25.58 4.72 20.92
C HIS A 173 -26.05 6.10 21.44
N HIS A 174 -25.19 7.12 21.39
CA HIS A 174 -25.46 8.48 21.87
C HIS A 174 -25.69 9.48 20.74
N GLY A 175 -25.66 9.06 19.46
CA GLY A 175 -25.99 9.91 18.30
C GLY A 175 -24.99 11.05 18.00
N LEU A 176 -23.80 11.02 18.59
CA LEU A 176 -22.80 12.10 18.51
C LEU A 176 -21.82 11.96 17.33
N TYR A 177 -21.94 10.94 16.48
CA TYR A 177 -20.86 10.53 15.58
C TYR A 177 -21.31 10.26 14.14
N SER A 178 -20.46 10.59 13.15
CA SER A 178 -20.77 10.45 11.72
C SER A 178 -20.33 9.08 11.14
N LEU A 179 -21.17 8.51 10.27
CA LEU A 179 -20.88 7.23 9.61
C LEU A 179 -19.59 7.29 8.76
N SER A 180 -19.32 8.45 8.15
CA SER A 180 -18.17 8.70 7.28
C SER A 180 -16.85 8.55 8.03
N GLU A 181 -16.73 9.12 9.23
CA GLU A 181 -15.46 9.05 9.97
C GLU A 181 -15.20 7.62 10.49
N ARG A 182 -16.25 6.84 10.77
CA ARG A 182 -16.10 5.43 11.18
C ARG A 182 -15.61 4.56 10.04
N PHE A 183 -16.10 4.84 8.83
CA PHE A 183 -15.63 4.22 7.60
C PHE A 183 -14.16 4.54 7.35
N GLN A 184 -13.75 5.80 7.48
CA GLN A 184 -12.37 6.25 7.31
C GLN A 184 -11.39 5.57 8.28
N VAL A 185 -11.76 5.45 9.57
CA VAL A 185 -10.92 4.72 10.52
C VAL A 185 -10.86 3.22 10.21
N SER A 186 -11.97 2.62 9.78
CA SER A 186 -12.00 1.20 9.38
C SER A 186 -11.09 0.94 8.16
N GLU A 187 -11.13 1.83 7.16
CA GLU A 187 -10.25 1.77 6.01
C GLU A 187 -8.78 1.94 6.42
N ASN A 188 -8.46 2.91 7.28
CA ASN A 188 -7.11 3.11 7.77
C ASN A 188 -6.57 1.90 8.57
N ILE A 189 -7.41 1.22 9.36
CA ILE A 189 -7.03 -0.05 10.03
C ILE A 189 -6.65 -1.11 8.98
N LYS A 190 -7.48 -1.29 7.95
CA LYS A 190 -7.20 -2.24 6.86
C LYS A 190 -5.89 -1.90 6.16
N THR A 191 -5.65 -0.63 5.84
CA THR A 191 -4.40 -0.18 5.22
C THR A 191 -3.19 -0.39 6.14
N CYS A 192 -3.31 -0.14 7.45
CA CYS A 192 -2.23 -0.38 8.41
C CYS A 192 -1.90 -1.88 8.53
N GLN A 193 -2.92 -2.74 8.55
CA GLN A 193 -2.73 -4.20 8.57
C GLN A 193 -2.06 -4.68 7.28
N TRP A 194 -2.50 -4.19 6.12
CA TRP A 194 -1.85 -4.44 4.83
C TRP A 194 -0.37 -4.03 4.87
N LEU A 195 -0.09 -2.81 5.33
CA LEU A 195 1.27 -2.27 5.43
C LEU A 195 2.13 -3.12 6.38
N SER A 196 1.56 -3.64 7.47
CA SER A 196 2.30 -4.46 8.44
C SER A 196 2.78 -5.79 7.85
N ARG A 197 2.00 -6.39 6.93
CA ARG A 197 2.38 -7.63 6.24
C ARG A 197 3.52 -7.40 5.25
N ILE A 198 3.46 -6.29 4.50
CA ILE A 198 4.53 -5.87 3.58
C ILE A 198 5.79 -5.48 4.34
N GLN A 199 5.64 -4.78 5.46
CA GLN A 199 6.76 -4.36 6.29
C GLN A 199 7.55 -5.54 6.86
N GLY A 200 6.87 -6.62 7.25
CA GLY A 200 7.54 -7.83 7.73
C GLY A 200 8.50 -8.43 6.70
N SER A 201 8.10 -8.52 5.43
CA SER A 201 8.96 -9.03 4.37
C SER A 201 10.14 -8.10 4.08
N ILE A 202 9.90 -6.80 4.01
CA ILE A 202 10.96 -5.81 3.76
C ILE A 202 11.97 -5.78 4.91
N LEU A 203 11.53 -5.81 6.18
CA LEU A 203 12.41 -5.85 7.34
C LEU A 203 13.35 -7.06 7.29
N PHE A 204 12.81 -8.24 6.94
CA PHE A 204 13.60 -9.45 6.76
C PHE A 204 14.71 -9.26 5.72
N PHE A 205 14.37 -8.72 4.54
CA PHE A 205 15.35 -8.44 3.49
C PHE A 205 16.38 -7.38 3.91
N ASN A 206 15.98 -6.33 4.62
CA ASN A 206 16.88 -5.29 5.10
C ASN A 206 17.92 -5.86 6.08
N VAL A 207 17.48 -6.70 7.03
CA VAL A 207 18.38 -7.37 7.98
C VAL A 207 19.36 -8.30 7.25
N ALA A 208 18.88 -9.06 6.27
CA ALA A 208 19.73 -9.94 5.47
C ALA A 208 20.78 -9.15 4.64
N CYS A 209 20.38 -8.04 4.00
CA CYS A 209 21.28 -7.16 3.26
C CYS A 209 22.37 -6.55 4.16
N VAL A 210 21.97 -6.03 5.33
CA VAL A 210 22.90 -5.46 6.31
C VAL A 210 23.88 -6.51 6.83
N SER A 211 23.41 -7.73 7.09
CA SER A 211 24.26 -8.82 7.56
C SER A 211 25.37 -9.16 6.56
N ILE A 212 25.05 -9.13 5.26
CA ILE A 212 26.04 -9.37 4.19
C ILE A 212 27.04 -8.21 4.10
N LEU A 213 26.60 -6.95 4.21
CA LEU A 213 27.51 -5.79 4.20
C LEU A 213 28.48 -5.78 5.39
N ILE A 214 28.00 -6.18 6.57
CA ILE A 214 28.86 -6.33 7.75
C ILE A 214 29.85 -7.48 7.55
N LEU A 215 29.40 -8.61 7.00
CA LEU A 215 30.27 -9.73 6.67
C LEU A 215 31.37 -9.32 5.68
N GLU A 216 31.03 -8.57 4.64
CA GLU A 216 31.98 -8.04 3.67
C GLU A 216 33.04 -7.16 4.37
N HIS A 217 32.60 -6.27 5.26
CA HIS A 217 33.49 -5.34 5.96
C HIS A 217 34.45 -6.04 6.95
N ILE A 218 33.99 -7.06 7.66
CA ILE A 218 34.80 -7.79 8.66
C ILE A 218 35.71 -8.83 7.99
N SER A 219 35.35 -9.31 6.80
CA SER A 219 36.10 -10.35 6.10
C SER A 219 37.47 -9.88 5.67
N THR A 220 38.51 -10.57 6.11
CA THR A 220 39.90 -10.37 5.65
C THR A 220 40.25 -11.19 4.41
N ASN A 221 39.42 -12.17 4.06
CA ASN A 221 39.63 -13.06 2.92
C ASN A 221 38.97 -12.48 1.66
N GLU A 222 39.77 -12.23 0.62
CA GLU A 222 39.31 -11.70 -0.68
C GLU A 222 38.18 -12.53 -1.31
N LYS A 223 38.22 -13.86 -1.18
CA LYS A 223 37.14 -14.73 -1.69
C LYS A 223 35.83 -14.49 -0.98
N LEU A 224 35.86 -14.24 0.34
CA LEU A 224 34.66 -13.93 1.13
C LEU A 224 34.10 -12.56 0.77
N ILE A 225 34.95 -11.56 0.51
CA ILE A 225 34.53 -10.22 0.08
C ILE A 225 33.80 -10.29 -1.27
N ILE A 226 34.36 -11.02 -2.25
CA ILE A 226 33.72 -11.20 -3.56
C ILE A 226 32.39 -11.96 -3.42
N MET A 227 32.39 -13.04 -2.62
CA MET A 227 31.17 -13.81 -2.38
C MET A 227 30.08 -12.98 -1.70
N ALA A 228 30.43 -12.18 -0.69
CA ALA A 228 29.50 -11.27 -0.02
C ALA A 228 28.92 -10.25 -0.99
N ASN A 229 29.75 -9.64 -1.85
CA ASN A 229 29.28 -8.72 -2.89
C ASN A 229 28.31 -9.39 -3.87
N VAL A 230 28.61 -10.60 -4.34
CA VAL A 230 27.71 -11.36 -5.23
C VAL A 230 26.41 -11.69 -4.50
N SER A 231 26.48 -12.17 -3.26
CA SER A 231 25.32 -12.49 -2.43
C SER A 231 24.44 -11.26 -2.17
N PHE A 232 25.03 -10.09 -1.89
CA PHE A 232 24.30 -8.84 -1.70
C PHE A 232 23.51 -8.45 -2.96
N ASN A 233 24.14 -8.55 -4.13
CA ASN A 233 23.50 -8.23 -5.40
C ASN A 233 22.38 -9.23 -5.74
N ILE A 234 22.58 -10.53 -5.49
CA ILE A 234 21.53 -11.55 -5.66
C ILE A 234 20.36 -11.25 -4.72
N LEU A 235 20.64 -10.94 -3.45
CA LEU A 235 19.61 -10.64 -2.45
C LEU A 235 18.81 -9.38 -2.83
N CYS A 236 19.47 -8.31 -3.28
CA CYS A 236 18.79 -7.14 -3.82
C CYS A 236 17.88 -7.47 -5.01
N THR A 237 18.32 -8.40 -5.86
CA THR A 237 17.55 -8.81 -7.04
C THR A 237 16.36 -9.70 -6.65
N ILE A 238 16.50 -10.58 -5.65
CA ILE A 238 15.40 -11.35 -5.07
C ILE A 238 14.40 -10.40 -4.40
N TYR A 239 14.88 -9.44 -3.61
CA TYR A 239 14.03 -8.42 -2.98
C TYR A 239 13.20 -7.65 -4.02
N ALA A 240 13.83 -7.27 -5.12
CA ALA A 240 13.17 -6.63 -6.25
C ALA A 240 12.11 -7.54 -6.92
N ALA A 241 12.31 -8.86 -6.98
CA ALA A 241 11.31 -9.78 -7.53
C ALA A 241 10.18 -10.12 -6.54
N VAL A 242 10.48 -10.19 -5.24
CA VAL A 242 9.50 -10.63 -4.24
C VAL A 242 8.57 -9.49 -3.84
N THR A 243 9.08 -8.26 -3.76
CA THR A 243 8.29 -7.11 -3.29
C THR A 243 7.04 -6.85 -4.14
N PRO A 244 7.09 -6.79 -5.48
CA PRO A 244 5.91 -6.52 -6.30
C PRO A 244 4.89 -7.67 -6.23
N ILE A 245 5.34 -8.93 -6.27
CA ILE A 245 4.48 -10.11 -6.03
C ILE A 245 3.73 -10.00 -4.69
N VAL A 246 4.46 -9.70 -3.61
CA VAL A 246 3.89 -9.54 -2.27
C VAL A 246 2.85 -8.42 -2.25
N VAL A 247 3.15 -7.28 -2.86
CA VAL A 247 2.21 -6.15 -2.94
C VAL A 247 0.95 -6.52 -3.74
N ILE A 248 1.08 -7.22 -4.86
CA ILE A 248 -0.05 -7.67 -5.68
C ILE A 248 -0.94 -8.63 -4.87
N ILE A 249 -0.36 -9.66 -4.25
CA ILE A 249 -1.10 -10.66 -3.46
C ILE A 249 -1.86 -10.01 -2.30
N TYR A 250 -1.25 -9.05 -1.63
CA TYR A 250 -1.89 -8.38 -0.50
C TYR A 250 -2.87 -7.27 -0.90
N THR A 251 -2.91 -6.87 -2.18
CA THR A 251 -3.83 -5.85 -2.69
C THR A 251 -4.96 -6.54 -3.48
N PRO A 252 -6.16 -6.73 -2.90
CA PRO A 252 -7.23 -7.52 -3.50
C PRO A 252 -7.66 -7.02 -4.88
N GLU A 253 -7.68 -5.70 -5.07
CA GLU A 253 -8.04 -5.05 -6.32
C GLU A 253 -7.06 -5.43 -7.43
N TRP A 254 -5.76 -5.45 -7.12
CA TRP A 254 -4.73 -5.81 -8.09
C TRP A 254 -4.76 -7.30 -8.38
N THR A 255 -4.91 -8.14 -7.36
CA THR A 255 -5.06 -9.60 -7.53
C THR A 255 -6.23 -9.93 -8.47
N ARG A 256 -7.40 -9.28 -8.29
CA ARG A 256 -8.57 -9.51 -9.14
C ARG A 256 -8.31 -9.14 -10.60
N GLU A 257 -7.62 -8.03 -10.85
CA GLU A 257 -7.29 -7.61 -12.21
C GLU A 257 -6.19 -8.48 -12.82
N THR A 258 -5.22 -8.95 -12.04
CA THR A 258 -4.23 -9.94 -12.50
C THR A 258 -4.88 -11.25 -12.91
N ILE A 259 -5.82 -11.77 -12.11
CA ILE A 259 -6.60 -12.96 -12.44
C ILE A 259 -7.40 -12.74 -13.74
N ARG A 260 -8.08 -11.58 -13.85
CA ARG A 260 -8.83 -11.22 -15.06
C ARG A 260 -7.94 -11.20 -16.31
N LEU A 261 -6.77 -10.55 -16.24
CA LEU A 261 -5.83 -10.47 -17.36
C LEU A 261 -5.24 -11.84 -17.70
N TRP A 262 -4.97 -12.68 -16.69
CA TRP A 262 -4.51 -14.04 -16.88
C TRP A 262 -5.53 -14.87 -17.67
N HIS A 263 -6.82 -14.79 -17.34
CA HIS A 263 -7.88 -15.48 -18.08
C HIS A 263 -8.07 -14.99 -19.53
N LEU A 264 -7.66 -13.76 -19.86
CA LEU A 264 -7.68 -13.27 -21.24
C LEU A 264 -6.53 -13.84 -22.08
N ILE A 265 -5.39 -14.14 -21.46
CA ILE A 265 -4.18 -14.63 -22.12
C ILE A 265 -4.16 -16.16 -22.18
N SER A 266 -4.66 -16.81 -21.12
CA SER A 266 -4.87 -18.25 -21.06
C SER A 266 -6.35 -18.50 -20.84
N PRO A 267 -7.15 -18.59 -21.92
CA PRO A 267 -8.54 -19.01 -21.82
C PRO A 267 -8.56 -20.43 -21.28
N GLN A 268 -8.89 -20.57 -20.00
CA GLN A 268 -9.08 -21.86 -19.39
C GLN A 268 -10.36 -22.45 -19.99
N SER A 269 -10.19 -23.46 -20.85
CA SER A 269 -11.27 -24.33 -21.30
C SER A 269 -11.81 -25.03 -20.05
N ASN A 270 -13.01 -24.66 -19.62
CA ASN A 270 -13.69 -25.07 -18.40
C ASN A 270 -13.07 -24.51 -17.10
N CYS A 271 -13.65 -23.42 -16.61
CA CYS A 271 -13.71 -23.16 -15.18
C CYS A 271 -15.16 -22.92 -14.82
N ASP A 272 -15.69 -23.86 -14.05
CA ASP A 272 -16.95 -23.76 -13.34
C ASP A 272 -17.05 -22.42 -12.60
N HIS A 273 -18.28 -21.93 -12.56
CA HIS A 273 -18.79 -20.87 -11.70
C HIS A 273 -17.78 -20.31 -10.70
N LEU A 274 -17.26 -19.11 -10.99
CA LEU A 274 -16.60 -18.29 -9.99
C LEU A 274 -17.67 -17.99 -8.92
N ASP A 275 -17.72 -18.80 -7.86
CA ASP A 275 -18.66 -18.62 -6.76
C ASP A 275 -18.35 -17.30 -6.05
N LEU A 276 -19.09 -16.29 -6.49
CA LEU A 276 -19.16 -14.97 -5.90
C LEU A 276 -19.66 -15.15 -4.46
N ARG A 277 -18.76 -15.02 -3.50
CA ARG A 277 -19.11 -15.03 -2.09
C ARG A 277 -19.64 -13.67 -1.65
N THR A 278 -20.64 -13.65 -0.77
CA THR A 278 -21.13 -12.41 -0.14
C THR A 278 -20.03 -11.76 0.70
N THR A 279 -20.25 -10.51 1.16
CA THR A 279 -19.36 -9.80 2.09
C THR A 279 -19.05 -10.60 3.38
N PHE A 280 -19.85 -11.63 3.68
CA PHE A 280 -19.71 -12.52 4.83
C PHE A 280 -19.16 -13.92 4.48
N GLY A 281 -18.81 -14.18 3.23
CA GLY A 281 -18.13 -15.41 2.81
C GLY A 281 -19.04 -16.57 2.40
N GLU A 282 -20.36 -16.37 2.29
CA GLU A 282 -21.30 -17.39 1.81
C GLU A 282 -21.36 -17.44 0.28
N GLU A 283 -21.36 -18.65 -0.31
CA GLU A 283 -21.43 -18.88 -1.76
C GLU A 283 -22.79 -18.43 -2.32
N MET A 284 -22.79 -17.49 -3.27
CA MET A 284 -24.02 -17.10 -3.97
C MET A 284 -24.30 -18.04 -5.13
N SER A 285 -25.27 -18.93 -4.94
CA SER A 285 -25.87 -19.70 -6.02
C SER A 285 -26.72 -18.77 -6.89
N TYR A 286 -26.16 -18.31 -8.01
CA TYR A 286 -26.92 -17.49 -8.95
C TYR A 286 -27.80 -18.38 -9.84
N SER A 287 -29.10 -18.42 -9.55
CA SER A 287 -30.09 -18.67 -10.62
C SER A 287 -30.37 -17.34 -11.31
N ASP A 288 -29.70 -17.09 -12.43
CA ASP A 288 -29.95 -16.00 -13.38
C ASP A 288 -29.99 -14.56 -12.78
N LYS A 289 -28.91 -13.79 -12.97
CA LYS A 289 -28.73 -12.42 -12.42
C LYS A 289 -29.90 -11.45 -12.68
N ASN A 290 -30.61 -11.64 -13.78
CA ASN A 290 -31.76 -10.80 -14.13
C ASN A 290 -33.00 -11.11 -13.29
N ILE A 291 -33.13 -12.34 -12.79
CA ILE A 291 -34.26 -12.77 -11.96
C ILE A 291 -34.04 -12.29 -10.52
N GLU A 292 -32.85 -12.49 -9.95
CA GLU A 292 -32.57 -12.07 -8.56
C GLU A 292 -32.54 -10.56 -8.36
N SER A 293 -31.96 -9.80 -9.30
CA SER A 293 -32.02 -8.33 -9.25
C SER A 293 -33.47 -7.85 -9.19
N LYS A 294 -34.32 -8.45 -10.04
CA LYS A 294 -35.74 -8.12 -10.09
C LYS A 294 -36.46 -8.52 -8.79
N VAL A 295 -36.15 -9.69 -8.23
CA VAL A 295 -36.70 -10.14 -6.94
C VAL A 295 -36.26 -9.21 -5.79
N TYR A 296 -35.01 -8.77 -5.76
CA TYR A 296 -34.50 -7.87 -4.73
C TYR A 296 -35.15 -6.48 -4.82
N PHE A 297 -35.23 -5.91 -6.03
CA PHE A 297 -35.94 -4.64 -6.24
C PHE A 297 -37.44 -4.75 -5.94
N ASP A 298 -38.08 -5.88 -6.29
CA ASP A 298 -39.48 -6.14 -5.94
C ASP A 298 -39.69 -6.26 -4.43
N GLN A 299 -38.78 -6.93 -3.71
CA GLN A 299 -38.82 -7.04 -2.25
C GLN A 299 -38.60 -5.67 -1.58
N LEU A 300 -37.63 -4.89 -2.06
CA LEU A 300 -37.37 -3.54 -1.57
C LEU A 300 -38.60 -2.64 -1.77
N GLN A 301 -39.20 -2.68 -2.96
CA GLN A 301 -40.40 -1.90 -3.28
C GLN A 301 -41.60 -2.33 -2.43
N ARG A 302 -41.80 -3.63 -2.20
CA ARG A 302 -42.84 -4.12 -1.28
C ARG A 302 -42.61 -3.63 0.16
N ASN A 303 -41.37 -3.64 0.65
CA ASN A 303 -41.05 -3.18 2.00
C ASN A 303 -41.26 -1.68 2.17
N LEU A 304 -40.85 -0.87 1.19
CA LEU A 304 -41.12 0.57 1.16
C LEU A 304 -42.62 0.87 1.11
N THR A 305 -43.38 0.10 0.33
CA THR A 305 -44.84 0.26 0.22
C THR A 305 -45.55 -0.12 1.52
N LYS A 306 -45.12 -1.20 2.18
CA LYS A 306 -45.63 -1.59 3.52
C LYS A 306 -45.36 -0.52 4.56
N GLN A 307 -44.15 0.03 4.61
CA GLN A 307 -43.81 1.13 5.53
C GLN A 307 -44.63 2.40 5.24
N ALA A 308 -44.86 2.72 3.97
CA ALA A 308 -45.71 3.84 3.58
C ALA A 308 -47.17 3.62 4.02
N MET A 309 -47.71 2.41 3.84
CA MET A 309 -49.06 2.04 4.30
C MET A 309 -49.20 2.02 5.82
N GLU A 310 -48.19 1.57 6.56
CA GLU A 310 -48.21 1.66 8.03
C GLU A 310 -48.15 3.11 8.51
N LYS A 311 -47.35 3.96 7.85
CA LYS A 311 -47.31 5.40 8.15
C LYS A 311 -48.64 6.08 7.87
N SER A 312 -49.31 5.77 6.75
CA SER A 312 -50.62 6.33 6.43
C SER A 312 -51.71 5.83 7.38
N ARG A 313 -51.70 4.54 7.74
CA ARG A 313 -52.63 3.96 8.71
C ARG A 313 -52.46 4.54 10.12
N LYS A 314 -51.21 4.75 10.56
CA LYS A 314 -50.90 5.49 11.81
C LYS A 314 -51.33 6.95 11.76
N LYS A 315 -51.30 7.59 10.59
CA LYS A 315 -51.79 8.97 10.39
C LYS A 315 -53.32 9.05 10.44
N GLN A 316 -54.01 8.05 9.86
CA GLN A 316 -55.46 7.91 9.91
C GLN A 316 -55.98 7.60 11.33
N GLN A 317 -55.26 6.76 12.08
CA GLN A 317 -55.57 6.49 13.50
C GLN A 317 -55.27 7.68 14.43
N ARG A 318 -54.48 8.66 13.98
CA ARG A 318 -54.15 9.89 14.74
C ARG A 318 -55.05 11.08 14.38
N SER A 319 -55.99 10.95 13.44
CA SER A 319 -57.07 11.92 13.28
C SER A 319 -58.25 11.49 14.15
N PRO A 320 -58.58 12.20 15.25
CA PRO A 320 -59.84 11.98 15.93
C PRO A 320 -60.97 12.42 15.02
N SER A 321 -62.03 11.62 15.02
CA SER A 321 -63.36 11.99 14.53
C SER A 321 -63.76 13.36 15.09
N TRP A 322 -63.83 14.38 14.24
CA TRP A 322 -64.73 15.50 14.50
C TRP A 322 -66.15 14.97 14.28
N ASN A 323 -66.74 14.42 15.34
CA ASN A 323 -68.17 14.21 15.42
C ASN A 323 -68.78 15.37 16.21
N ASN A 324 -69.69 16.05 15.53
CA ASN A 324 -70.75 16.91 16.03
C ASN A 324 -71.23 16.52 17.43
N GLU A 325 -71.15 17.46 18.38
CA GLU A 325 -72.14 17.67 19.46
C GLU A 325 -71.68 18.85 20.34
N GLU A 326 -71.90 20.09 19.89
CA GLU A 326 -72.09 21.23 20.81
C GLU A 326 -73.16 22.17 20.23
N HIS A 327 -74.38 21.95 20.72
CA HIS A 327 -75.33 22.97 21.17
C HIS A 327 -75.66 24.17 20.27
N GLU A 328 -76.88 24.12 19.71
CA GLU A 328 -77.85 25.20 19.98
C GLU A 328 -77.73 25.61 21.46
N ILE A 329 -77.46 26.89 21.72
CA ILE A 329 -78.03 27.71 22.79
C ILE A 329 -77.46 29.15 22.70
N PHE A 330 -78.39 30.11 22.68
CA PHE A 330 -78.29 31.58 22.80
C PHE A 330 -78.04 32.46 21.55
N LEU A 331 -79.19 32.98 21.08
CA LEU A 331 -79.49 34.35 20.61
C LEU A 331 -78.78 34.90 19.36
#